data_AF-A0A847YUG3-F1
#
_entry.id   AF-A0A847YUG3-F1
#
_cell.length_a   1.000
_cell.length_b   1.000
_cell.length_c   1.000
_cell.angle_alpha   90.00
_cell.angle_beta   90.00
_cell.angle_gamma   90.00
#
_symmetry.space_group_name_H-M   'P 1'
#
loop_
_entity.id
_entity.type
_entity.pdbx_description
1 polymer ?
#
loop_
_entity_poly.entity_id
_entity_poly.type
_entity_poly.pdbx_seq_one_letter_code
_entity_poly.pdbx_strand_id
1 'polypeptide(L)'
;MITTKVSLYALPSYLWEKSTRWGNAHIDIGPFVEDALNIEKRIGKGVNQENERARYTLCCNRLEAMIKTLSSQSVYDLESFRSALQNFQIPFVSLSYDYLDKIHQMYQRSPVECSIMRLGTSFFPIETIEPHINLFSTCVKELGIYHQEDIKQRISFYETALDLQCGVIEIQDPFSFSDDDGVDLSGKILLQEDKEIKAYQMSLVEEYDLYKEEPVEFSIPMRRKAYDILYEQVSNAVAQAKVGENGAVNFSNQPHNIITEVLNAFVYSESGQVENPVYIRVNYTDGSQGKPFPLRCLPKRSNDALKIIQQTTPLKAALLSMRHLSMDRDVDMAWFRNREVSKARAFGETDHFCYEYSKKLFEQSREEGILRLFLYQTGLQPAVIGFYRALTEELLYRANNPPSLEVTPHFYVKQSDYRQGCSWN
;
A
#
# COMPACT_ATOMS: atom_id res chain seq x y z
N MET A 1 -11.67 -16.41 -21.09
CA MET A 1 -10.55 -15.45 -21.22
C MET A 1 -10.65 -14.49 -20.04
N ILE A 2 -9.54 -14.13 -19.37
CA ILE A 2 -9.60 -13.13 -18.28
C ILE A 2 -9.79 -11.76 -18.94
N THR A 3 -10.93 -11.13 -18.69
CA THR A 3 -11.26 -9.81 -19.23
C THR A 3 -11.56 -8.85 -18.08
N THR A 4 -11.28 -7.56 -18.28
CA THR A 4 -11.68 -6.51 -17.35
C THR A 4 -13.06 -6.01 -17.76
N LYS A 5 -13.98 -5.93 -16.80
CA LYS A 5 -15.33 -5.42 -17.03
C LYS A 5 -15.46 -4.02 -16.43
N VAL A 6 -16.09 -3.11 -17.17
CA VAL A 6 -16.36 -1.75 -16.67
C VAL A 6 -17.84 -1.62 -16.37
N SER A 7 -18.16 -1.14 -15.16
CA SER A 7 -19.53 -0.86 -14.75
C SER A 7 -19.67 0.58 -14.31
N LEU A 8 -20.73 1.24 -14.74
CA LEU A 8 -21.07 2.62 -14.40
C LEU A 8 -22.16 2.62 -13.35
N TYR A 9 -21.95 3.29 -12.23
CA TYR A 9 -22.92 3.43 -11.14
C TYR A 9 -23.30 4.89 -11.00
N ALA A 10 -24.60 5.20 -10.82
CA ALA A 10 -25.04 6.57 -10.62
C ALA A 10 -25.54 6.81 -9.19
N LEU A 11 -24.99 7.85 -8.56
CA LEU A 11 -25.26 8.21 -7.17
C LEU A 11 -25.89 9.60 -7.08
N PRO A 12 -27.04 9.76 -6.41
CA PRO A 12 -27.65 11.07 -6.17
C PRO A 12 -26.68 12.08 -5.56
N SER A 13 -26.71 13.33 -6.02
CA SER A 13 -25.79 14.41 -5.63
C SER A 13 -25.64 14.57 -4.11
N TYR A 14 -26.73 14.45 -3.34
CA TYR A 14 -26.69 14.60 -1.90
C TYR A 14 -25.84 13.52 -1.18
N LEU A 15 -25.62 12.35 -1.79
CA LEU A 15 -24.72 11.30 -1.27
C LEU A 15 -23.24 11.70 -1.38
N TRP A 16 -22.91 12.62 -2.28
CA TRP A 16 -21.54 13.09 -2.50
C TRP A 16 -21.09 14.10 -1.44
N GLU A 17 -22.03 14.86 -0.88
CA GLU A 17 -21.71 15.97 0.03
C GLU A 17 -21.73 15.58 1.51
N LYS A 18 -22.62 14.65 1.89
CA LYS A 18 -22.93 14.38 3.29
C LYS A 18 -22.97 12.90 3.58
N SER A 19 -22.35 12.55 4.70
CA SER A 19 -22.52 11.25 5.34
C SER A 19 -24.01 11.02 5.65
N THR A 20 -24.62 10.03 4.99
CA THR A 20 -26.07 9.80 5.06
C THR A 20 -26.42 8.32 4.91
N ARG A 21 -27.70 7.98 5.08
CA ARG A 21 -28.22 6.62 4.87
C ARG A 21 -28.82 6.50 3.48
N TRP A 22 -28.57 5.36 2.84
CA TRP A 22 -29.19 4.96 1.58
C TRP A 22 -29.68 3.52 1.72
N GLY A 23 -31.00 3.35 1.83
CA GLY A 23 -31.60 2.10 2.26
C GLY A 23 -31.10 1.70 3.65
N ASN A 24 -30.50 0.51 3.75
CA ASN A 24 -29.94 -0.01 5.00
C ASN A 24 -28.45 0.33 5.20
N ALA A 25 -27.80 0.94 4.20
CA ALA A 25 -26.38 1.24 4.23
C ALA A 25 -26.12 2.69 4.68
N HIS A 26 -24.96 2.90 5.31
CA HIS A 26 -24.44 4.23 5.60
C HIS A 26 -23.35 4.56 4.59
N ILE A 27 -23.47 5.70 3.91
CA ILE A 27 -22.56 6.13 2.84
C ILE A 27 -21.88 7.41 3.30
N ASP A 28 -20.55 7.42 3.22
CA ASP A 28 -19.71 8.58 3.51
C ASP A 28 -18.58 8.69 2.48
N ILE A 29 -18.93 9.04 1.23
CA ILE A 29 -17.97 9.17 0.13
C ILE A 29 -17.31 10.55 0.06
N GLY A 30 -17.95 11.58 0.60
CA GLY A 30 -17.55 12.99 0.41
C GLY A 30 -16.08 13.27 0.73
N PRO A 31 -15.55 12.85 1.90
CA PRO A 31 -14.15 13.07 2.24
C PRO A 31 -13.16 12.44 1.24
N PHE A 32 -13.51 11.28 0.66
CA PHE A 32 -12.64 10.60 -0.31
C PHE A 32 -12.67 11.27 -1.68
N VAL A 33 -13.85 11.74 -2.11
CA VAL A 33 -14.01 12.52 -3.35
C VAL A 33 -13.25 13.84 -3.24
N GLU A 34 -13.40 14.56 -2.13
CA GLU A 34 -12.71 15.83 -1.91
C GLU A 34 -11.18 15.66 -1.91
N ASP A 35 -10.64 14.68 -1.19
CA ASP A 35 -9.20 14.44 -1.20
C ASP A 35 -8.73 14.02 -2.61
N ALA A 36 -9.47 13.15 -3.31
CA ALA A 36 -9.11 12.72 -4.67
C ALA A 36 -9.06 13.91 -5.66
N LEU A 37 -10.04 14.81 -5.64
CA LEU A 37 -10.03 16.02 -6.48
C LEU A 37 -8.88 16.97 -6.11
N ASN A 38 -8.55 17.10 -4.83
CA ASN A 38 -7.41 17.90 -4.38
C ASN A 38 -6.07 17.28 -4.79
N ILE A 39 -5.98 15.95 -4.77
CA ILE A 39 -4.83 15.19 -5.26
C ILE A 39 -4.63 15.42 -6.77
N GLU A 40 -5.68 15.35 -7.59
CA GLU A 40 -5.59 15.63 -9.03
C GLU A 40 -5.02 17.02 -9.33
N LYS A 41 -5.47 18.04 -8.60
CA LYS A 41 -4.93 19.40 -8.70
C LYS A 41 -3.44 19.47 -8.34
N ARG A 42 -2.97 18.65 -7.39
CA ARG A 42 -1.55 18.58 -7.00
C ARG A 42 -0.71 17.81 -8.01
N ILE A 43 -1.23 16.70 -8.56
CA ILE A 43 -0.59 15.93 -9.63
C ILE A 43 -0.38 16.82 -10.86
N GLY A 44 -1.39 17.61 -11.24
CA GLY A 44 -1.27 18.57 -12.35
C GLY A 44 -0.21 19.66 -12.14
N LYS A 45 0.14 19.96 -10.88
CA LYS A 45 1.24 20.88 -10.52
C LYS A 45 2.61 20.20 -10.43
N GLY A 46 2.69 18.88 -10.64
CA GLY A 46 3.93 18.11 -10.54
C GLY A 46 4.42 17.88 -9.11
N VAL A 47 3.58 18.05 -8.09
CA VAL A 47 3.97 17.86 -6.68
C VAL A 47 3.95 16.38 -6.34
N ASN A 48 5.12 15.83 -5.98
CA ASN A 48 5.28 14.47 -5.43
C ASN A 48 4.39 13.41 -6.11
N GLN A 49 4.55 13.28 -7.43
CA GLN A 49 3.60 12.58 -8.31
C GLN A 49 3.34 11.13 -7.88
N GLU A 50 4.35 10.42 -7.39
CA GLU A 50 4.22 9.01 -7.00
C GLU A 50 3.36 8.85 -5.73
N ASN A 51 3.67 9.60 -4.67
CA ASN A 51 2.88 9.55 -3.43
C ASN A 51 1.45 10.04 -3.66
N GLU A 52 1.27 11.09 -4.46
CA GLU A 52 -0.06 11.60 -4.79
C GLU A 52 -0.85 10.60 -5.63
N ARG A 53 -0.23 9.90 -6.59
CA ARG A 53 -0.89 8.79 -7.31
C ARG A 53 -1.29 7.65 -6.37
N ALA A 54 -0.43 7.25 -5.44
CA ALA A 54 -0.75 6.20 -4.46
C ALA A 54 -1.94 6.60 -3.56
N ARG A 55 -1.97 7.85 -3.10
CA ARG A 55 -3.10 8.40 -2.33
C ARG A 55 -4.37 8.45 -3.16
N TYR A 56 -4.28 8.87 -4.43
CA TYR A 56 -5.41 8.92 -5.34
C TYR A 56 -6.04 7.54 -5.51
N THR A 57 -5.21 6.52 -5.78
CA THR A 57 -5.64 5.13 -5.90
C THR A 57 -6.31 4.64 -4.62
N LEU A 58 -5.78 4.99 -3.44
CA LEU A 58 -6.41 4.63 -2.16
C LEU A 58 -7.81 5.24 -2.00
N CYS A 59 -7.97 6.52 -2.38
CA CYS A 59 -9.29 7.18 -2.35
C CYS A 59 -10.27 6.47 -3.32
N CYS A 60 -9.85 6.20 -4.56
CA CYS A 60 -10.68 5.51 -5.54
C CYS A 60 -11.08 4.11 -5.06
N ASN A 61 -10.13 3.32 -4.55
CA ASN A 61 -10.41 1.98 -4.02
C ASN A 61 -11.42 1.99 -2.87
N ARG A 62 -11.37 3.00 -2.00
CA ARG A 62 -12.34 3.16 -0.90
C ARG A 62 -13.72 3.56 -1.40
N LEU A 63 -13.78 4.45 -2.40
CA LEU A 63 -15.04 4.79 -3.07
C LEU A 63 -15.67 3.55 -3.69
N GLU A 64 -14.94 2.85 -4.54
CA GLU A 64 -15.41 1.65 -5.24
C GLU A 64 -15.85 0.54 -4.27
N ALA A 65 -15.05 0.27 -3.24
CA ALA A 65 -15.39 -0.74 -2.23
C ALA A 65 -16.70 -0.41 -1.52
N MET A 66 -16.95 0.87 -1.20
CA MET A 66 -18.20 1.26 -0.56
C MET A 66 -19.39 1.11 -1.51
N ILE A 67 -19.26 1.50 -2.78
CA ILE A 67 -20.34 1.33 -3.77
C ILE A 67 -20.69 -0.14 -3.97
N LYS A 68 -19.69 -1.03 -4.00
CA LYS A 68 -19.90 -2.48 -4.15
C LYS A 68 -20.68 -3.11 -2.99
N THR A 69 -20.76 -2.46 -1.82
CA THR A 69 -21.58 -2.96 -0.70
C THR A 69 -23.05 -2.52 -0.76
N LEU A 70 -23.39 -1.61 -1.68
CA LEU A 70 -24.75 -1.08 -1.83
C LEU A 70 -25.60 -2.03 -2.67
N SER A 71 -26.89 -2.10 -2.34
CA SER A 71 -27.89 -2.73 -3.21
C SER A 71 -27.90 -1.97 -4.54
N SER A 72 -27.78 -2.70 -5.63
CA SER A 72 -27.69 -2.13 -6.98
C SER A 72 -28.67 -2.83 -7.92
N GLN A 73 -29.11 -2.13 -8.96
CA GLN A 73 -30.04 -2.62 -9.96
C GLN A 73 -29.51 -2.29 -11.36
N SER A 74 -29.47 -3.30 -12.24
CA SER A 74 -29.12 -3.08 -13.64
C SER A 74 -30.26 -2.32 -14.33
N VAL A 75 -29.92 -1.26 -15.06
CA VAL A 75 -30.90 -0.38 -15.70
C VAL A 75 -30.62 -0.23 -17.19
N TYR A 76 -31.69 -0.08 -17.98
CA TYR A 76 -31.62 -0.01 -19.44
C TYR A 76 -32.41 1.17 -20.02
N ASP A 77 -33.23 1.83 -19.21
CA ASP A 77 -34.07 2.96 -19.59
C ASP A 77 -34.29 3.92 -18.41
N LEU A 78 -34.91 5.07 -18.68
CA LEU A 78 -35.16 6.11 -17.68
C LEU A 78 -36.11 5.64 -16.56
N GLU A 79 -37.06 4.76 -16.86
CA GLU A 79 -38.06 4.29 -15.90
C GLU A 79 -37.44 3.35 -14.86
N SER A 80 -36.67 2.36 -15.32
CA SER A 80 -35.88 1.47 -14.48
C SER A 80 -34.85 2.21 -13.64
N PHE A 81 -34.21 3.26 -14.19
CA PHE A 81 -33.31 4.14 -13.44
C PHE A 81 -34.02 4.85 -12.29
N ARG A 82 -35.17 5.48 -12.55
CA ARG A 82 -35.97 6.16 -11.52
C ARG A 82 -36.47 5.16 -10.46
N SER A 83 -36.92 3.99 -10.89
CA SER A 83 -37.37 2.93 -10.00
C SER A 83 -36.27 2.48 -9.04
N ALA A 84 -35.05 2.27 -9.55
CA ALA A 84 -33.89 1.91 -8.72
C ALA A 84 -33.66 2.94 -7.61
N LEU A 85 -33.60 4.23 -7.97
CA LEU A 85 -33.40 5.31 -6.99
C LEU A 85 -34.53 5.40 -5.95
N GLN A 86 -35.78 5.26 -6.37
CA GLN A 86 -36.94 5.29 -5.48
C GLN A 86 -36.93 4.12 -4.48
N ASN A 87 -36.38 2.98 -4.87
CA ASN A 87 -36.24 1.79 -4.04
C ASN A 87 -34.92 1.75 -3.25
N PHE A 88 -34.18 2.86 -3.19
CA PHE A 88 -32.87 2.94 -2.55
C PHE A 88 -31.85 1.90 -3.08
N GLN A 89 -31.90 1.63 -4.39
CA GLN A 89 -30.92 0.83 -5.11
C GLN A 89 -30.09 1.74 -6.02
N ILE A 90 -28.80 1.43 -6.15
CA ILE A 90 -27.90 2.17 -7.04
C ILE A 90 -28.11 1.68 -8.48
N PRO A 91 -28.62 2.53 -9.41
CA PRO A 91 -28.71 2.17 -10.81
C PRO A 91 -27.30 1.98 -11.37
N PHE A 92 -27.11 0.89 -12.09
CA PHE A 92 -25.85 0.62 -12.78
C PHE A 92 -26.05 0.02 -14.16
N VAL A 93 -25.03 0.17 -15.00
CA VAL A 93 -24.94 -0.51 -16.29
C VAL A 93 -23.54 -1.08 -16.46
N SER A 94 -23.44 -2.27 -17.02
CA SER A 94 -22.15 -2.86 -17.38
C SER A 94 -21.89 -2.69 -18.87
N LEU A 95 -20.69 -2.21 -19.19
CA LEU A 95 -20.20 -2.14 -20.56
C LEU A 95 -19.57 -3.49 -20.94
N SER A 96 -19.47 -3.74 -22.23
CA SER A 96 -18.88 -4.96 -22.78
C SER A 96 -17.34 -5.00 -22.59
N TYR A 97 -16.75 -6.18 -22.78
CA TYR A 97 -15.34 -6.44 -22.48
C TYR A 97 -14.35 -5.70 -23.40
N ASP A 98 -14.77 -5.30 -24.60
CA ASP A 98 -13.93 -4.55 -25.55
C ASP A 98 -14.04 -3.01 -25.36
N TYR A 99 -14.82 -2.54 -24.37
CA TYR A 99 -14.95 -1.12 -24.08
C TYR A 99 -13.60 -0.45 -23.81
N LEU A 100 -12.73 -1.08 -23.02
CA LEU A 100 -11.39 -0.54 -22.75
C LEU A 100 -10.51 -0.50 -24.01
N ASP A 101 -10.68 -1.45 -24.93
CA ASP A 101 -9.98 -1.41 -26.23
C ASP A 101 -10.44 -0.24 -27.09
N LYS A 102 -11.74 0.10 -27.05
CA LYS A 102 -12.29 1.29 -27.72
C LYS A 102 -11.70 2.57 -27.12
N ILE A 103 -11.62 2.67 -25.80
CA ILE A 103 -10.97 3.80 -25.12
C ILE A 103 -9.48 3.87 -25.47
N HIS A 104 -8.78 2.73 -25.53
CA HIS A 104 -7.37 2.69 -25.93
C HIS A 104 -7.18 3.18 -27.38
N GLN A 105 -8.07 2.78 -28.30
CA GLN A 105 -8.05 3.28 -29.68
C GLN A 105 -8.28 4.79 -29.76
N MET A 106 -9.12 5.36 -28.88
CA MET A 106 -9.28 6.82 -28.80
C MET A 106 -7.95 7.50 -28.42
N TYR A 107 -7.27 7.00 -27.38
CA TYR A 107 -5.96 7.53 -26.97
C TYR A 107 -4.90 7.46 -28.08
N GLN A 108 -4.91 6.39 -28.88
CA GLN A 108 -3.98 6.23 -30.00
C GLN A 108 -4.24 7.23 -31.13
N ARG A 109 -5.51 7.57 -31.39
CA ARG A 109 -5.90 8.40 -32.54
C ARG A 109 -6.01 9.90 -32.21
N SER A 110 -6.35 10.23 -30.97
CA SER A 110 -6.59 11.61 -30.51
C SER A 110 -6.01 11.83 -29.11
N PRO A 111 -4.68 11.70 -28.93
CA PRO A 111 -4.05 11.77 -27.61
C PRO A 111 -4.21 13.13 -26.95
N VAL A 112 -4.23 14.23 -27.71
CA VAL A 112 -4.35 15.59 -27.18
C VAL A 112 -5.75 15.81 -26.61
N GLU A 113 -6.78 15.46 -27.37
CA GLU A 113 -8.18 15.57 -26.97
C GLU A 113 -8.47 14.64 -25.78
N CYS A 114 -7.93 13.41 -25.80
CA CYS A 114 -8.09 12.48 -24.68
C CYS A 114 -7.36 12.95 -23.41
N SER A 115 -6.27 13.70 -23.52
CA SER A 115 -5.49 14.16 -22.36
C SER A 115 -6.22 15.18 -21.48
N ILE A 116 -7.18 15.92 -22.05
CA ILE A 116 -8.00 16.89 -21.32
C ILE A 116 -9.29 16.27 -20.77
N MET A 117 -9.62 15.04 -21.20
CA MET A 117 -10.76 14.29 -20.69
C MET A 117 -10.38 13.51 -19.43
N ARG A 118 -11.36 13.25 -18.58
CA ARG A 118 -11.18 12.39 -17.40
C ARG A 118 -11.30 10.91 -17.76
N LEU A 119 -10.69 10.47 -18.85
CA LEU A 119 -10.72 9.05 -19.23
C LEU A 119 -9.88 8.22 -18.25
N GLY A 120 -10.46 7.17 -17.69
CA GLY A 120 -9.81 6.29 -16.70
C GLY A 120 -9.87 6.77 -15.24
N THR A 121 -10.63 7.84 -14.92
CA THR A 121 -10.96 8.16 -13.52
C THR A 121 -12.05 7.23 -13.00
N SER A 122 -12.03 6.89 -11.71
CA SER A 122 -13.09 6.07 -11.10
C SER A 122 -14.36 6.86 -10.76
N PHE A 123 -14.36 8.20 -10.83
CA PHE A 123 -15.51 8.99 -10.40
C PHE A 123 -15.67 10.34 -11.11
N PHE A 124 -16.93 10.77 -11.20
CA PHE A 124 -17.42 11.95 -11.89
C PHE A 124 -18.48 12.64 -11.03
N PRO A 125 -18.09 13.63 -10.21
CA PRO A 125 -19.05 14.51 -9.54
C PRO A 125 -19.97 15.19 -10.57
N ILE A 126 -21.17 15.57 -10.16
CA ILE A 126 -22.21 16.08 -11.06
C ILE A 126 -21.73 17.25 -11.92
N GLU A 127 -20.95 18.17 -11.35
CA GLU A 127 -20.39 19.35 -12.01
C GLU A 127 -19.34 19.01 -13.09
N THR A 128 -18.83 17.77 -13.09
CA THR A 128 -17.83 17.31 -14.07
C THR A 128 -18.44 16.50 -15.21
N ILE A 129 -19.69 16.04 -15.07
CA ILE A 129 -20.36 15.14 -16.02
C ILE A 129 -20.60 15.85 -17.36
N GLU A 130 -21.25 17.00 -17.36
CA GLU A 130 -21.59 17.71 -18.60
C GLU A 130 -20.35 18.11 -19.42
N PRO A 131 -19.31 18.74 -18.85
CA PRO A 131 -18.08 19.03 -19.60
C PRO A 131 -17.44 17.76 -20.18
N HIS A 132 -17.46 16.66 -19.43
CA HIS A 132 -16.89 15.40 -19.86
C HIS A 132 -17.67 14.76 -21.01
N ILE A 133 -19.01 14.66 -20.91
CA ILE A 133 -19.84 14.11 -22.00
C ILE A 133 -19.67 14.92 -23.28
N ASN A 134 -19.64 16.25 -23.19
CA ASN A 134 -19.52 17.11 -24.37
C ASN A 134 -18.21 16.87 -25.12
N LEU A 135 -17.08 16.80 -24.38
CA LEU A 135 -15.79 16.46 -24.95
C LEU A 135 -15.77 15.04 -25.50
N PHE A 136 -16.22 14.06 -24.72
CA PHE A 136 -16.23 12.66 -25.10
C PHE A 136 -17.07 12.42 -26.36
N SER A 137 -18.30 12.92 -26.40
CA SER A 137 -19.24 12.82 -27.52
C SER A 137 -18.69 13.45 -28.80
N THR A 138 -18.00 14.58 -28.70
CA THR A 138 -17.37 15.23 -29.85
C THR A 138 -16.24 14.34 -30.39
N CYS A 139 -15.35 13.88 -29.52
CA CYS A 139 -14.21 13.04 -29.91
C CYS A 139 -14.65 11.71 -30.54
N VAL A 140 -15.63 10.99 -29.97
CA VAL A 140 -16.09 9.72 -30.55
C VAL A 140 -16.80 9.89 -31.90
N LYS A 141 -17.40 11.07 -32.16
CA LYS A 141 -17.98 11.41 -33.47
C LYS A 141 -16.89 11.67 -34.51
N GLU A 142 -15.87 12.45 -34.15
CA GLU A 142 -14.72 12.73 -35.00
C GLU A 142 -13.94 11.46 -35.35
N LEU A 143 -13.80 10.54 -34.38
CA LEU A 143 -13.18 9.23 -34.58
C LEU A 143 -14.07 8.22 -35.33
N GLY A 144 -15.33 8.57 -35.58
CA GLY A 144 -16.30 7.72 -36.28
C GLY A 144 -16.75 6.49 -35.49
N ILE A 145 -16.52 6.42 -34.17
CA ILE A 145 -16.87 5.26 -33.32
C ILE A 145 -18.15 5.47 -32.50
N TYR A 146 -18.82 6.63 -32.62
CA TYR A 146 -20.09 6.94 -31.94
C TYR A 146 -21.21 5.90 -32.15
N HIS A 147 -21.15 5.12 -33.24
CA HIS A 147 -22.18 4.13 -33.54
C HIS A 147 -22.09 2.85 -32.70
N GLN A 148 -20.95 2.62 -32.02
CA GLN A 148 -20.71 1.45 -31.18
C GLN A 148 -21.61 1.46 -29.94
N GLU A 149 -22.11 0.28 -29.56
CA GLU A 149 -23.14 0.14 -28.52
C GLU A 149 -22.68 0.65 -27.15
N ASP A 150 -21.51 0.24 -26.66
CA ASP A 150 -21.01 0.69 -25.35
C ASP A 150 -20.75 2.20 -25.28
N ILE A 151 -20.36 2.81 -26.41
CA ILE A 151 -20.15 4.26 -26.49
C ILE A 151 -21.49 4.99 -26.33
N LYS A 152 -22.53 4.51 -27.02
CA LYS A 152 -23.89 5.05 -26.87
C LYS A 152 -24.44 4.80 -25.47
N GLN A 153 -24.24 3.60 -24.93
CA GLN A 153 -24.71 3.21 -23.61
C GLN A 153 -24.08 4.08 -22.53
N ARG A 154 -22.76 4.31 -22.60
CA ARG A 154 -22.07 5.22 -21.69
C ARG A 154 -22.59 6.65 -21.78
N ILE A 155 -22.73 7.21 -22.98
CA ILE A 155 -23.24 8.57 -23.17
C ILE A 155 -24.65 8.68 -22.60
N SER A 156 -25.55 7.77 -22.97
CA SER A 156 -26.94 7.75 -22.49
C SER A 156 -27.04 7.59 -20.98
N PHE A 157 -26.19 6.77 -20.36
CA PHE A 157 -26.15 6.61 -18.90
C PHE A 157 -25.73 7.90 -18.20
N TYR A 158 -24.69 8.57 -18.71
CA TYR A 158 -24.22 9.85 -18.17
C TYR A 158 -25.26 10.98 -18.35
N GLU A 159 -25.92 11.06 -19.51
CA GLU A 159 -27.01 12.02 -19.75
C GLU A 159 -28.18 11.78 -18.78
N THR A 160 -28.59 10.53 -18.61
CA THR A 160 -29.66 10.15 -17.67
C THR A 160 -29.27 10.48 -16.22
N ALA A 161 -28.01 10.23 -15.84
CA ALA A 161 -27.50 10.57 -14.52
C ALA A 161 -27.54 12.09 -14.29
N LEU A 162 -27.13 12.89 -15.27
CA LEU A 162 -27.17 14.36 -15.20
C LEU A 162 -28.61 14.88 -15.02
N ASP A 163 -29.55 14.38 -15.82
CA ASP A 163 -30.97 14.75 -15.75
C ASP A 163 -31.58 14.45 -14.38
N LEU A 164 -31.13 13.37 -13.74
CA LEU A 164 -31.58 12.95 -12.41
C LEU A 164 -30.68 13.43 -11.27
N GLN A 165 -29.80 14.41 -11.53
CA GLN A 165 -28.91 15.02 -10.54
C GLN A 165 -28.03 14.00 -9.80
N CYS A 166 -27.47 13.06 -10.54
CA CYS A 166 -26.56 12.04 -10.05
C CYS A 166 -25.13 12.28 -10.54
N GLY A 167 -24.15 12.03 -9.68
CA GLY A 167 -22.76 11.78 -10.08
C GLY A 167 -22.59 10.34 -10.58
N VAL A 168 -21.48 10.04 -11.25
CA VAL A 168 -21.17 8.70 -11.79
C VAL A 168 -19.88 8.15 -11.19
N ILE A 169 -19.86 6.86 -10.86
CA ILE A 169 -18.67 6.11 -10.44
C ILE A 169 -18.43 5.01 -11.47
N GLU A 170 -17.25 5.01 -12.08
CA GLU A 170 -16.80 3.97 -13.01
C GLU A 170 -15.95 2.95 -12.24
N ILE A 171 -16.42 1.72 -12.15
CA ILE A 171 -15.71 0.62 -11.49
C ILE A 171 -15.13 -0.29 -12.56
N GLN A 172 -13.83 -0.57 -12.45
CA GLN A 172 -13.16 -1.58 -13.27
C GLN A 172 -12.97 -2.83 -12.42
N ASP A 173 -13.63 -3.91 -12.81
CA ASP A 173 -13.49 -5.22 -12.16
C ASP A 173 -12.42 -6.03 -12.89
N PRO A 174 -11.19 -6.12 -12.33
CA PRO A 174 -10.18 -6.99 -12.89
C PRO A 174 -10.60 -8.44 -12.63
N PHE A 175 -10.43 -9.31 -13.62
CA PHE A 175 -10.71 -10.75 -13.52
C PHE A 175 -12.20 -11.15 -13.56
N SER A 176 -12.97 -10.55 -14.46
CA SER A 176 -14.26 -11.15 -14.84
C SER A 176 -14.04 -12.34 -15.77
N PHE A 177 -14.67 -13.47 -15.46
CA PHE A 177 -14.76 -14.59 -16.37
C PHE A 177 -15.86 -14.28 -17.39
N SER A 178 -15.50 -14.32 -18.67
CA SER A 178 -16.49 -14.37 -19.74
C SER A 178 -17.21 -15.72 -19.61
N ASP A 179 -18.39 -15.71 -18.99
CA ASP A 179 -19.35 -16.81 -19.09
C ASP A 179 -19.90 -16.83 -20.52
N ASP A 180 -19.07 -17.30 -21.45
CA ASP A 180 -19.49 -17.65 -22.81
C ASP A 180 -20.10 -19.05 -22.73
N ASP A 181 -21.31 -19.11 -22.15
CA ASP A 181 -22.38 -20.09 -22.36
C ASP A 181 -23.37 -20.01 -21.17
N GLY A 182 -24.60 -19.57 -21.45
CA GLY A 182 -25.61 -19.22 -20.45
C GLY A 182 -25.98 -20.36 -19.49
N VAL A 183 -25.35 -20.38 -18.32
CA VAL A 183 -25.83 -21.14 -17.17
C VAL A 183 -26.13 -20.17 -16.03
N ASP A 184 -27.42 -19.96 -15.81
CA ASP A 184 -27.98 -19.29 -14.65
C ASP A 184 -27.51 -19.99 -13.37
N LEU A 185 -26.59 -19.33 -12.63
CA LEU A 185 -26.10 -19.80 -11.33
C LEU A 185 -27.05 -19.42 -10.18
N SER A 186 -28.27 -18.93 -10.45
CA SER A 186 -29.30 -18.76 -9.43
C SER A 186 -30.07 -20.06 -9.17
N GLY A 187 -29.40 -21.06 -8.60
CA GLY A 187 -30.08 -22.33 -8.34
C GLY A 187 -29.35 -23.32 -7.43
N LYS A 188 -29.71 -23.28 -6.14
CA LYS A 188 -29.50 -24.33 -5.11
C LYS A 188 -28.09 -24.48 -4.57
N ILE A 189 -27.80 -23.71 -3.51
CA ILE A 189 -26.98 -24.20 -2.40
C ILE A 189 -27.84 -25.22 -1.64
N LEU A 190 -27.75 -26.49 -2.04
CA LEU A 190 -28.17 -27.60 -1.19
C LEU A 190 -26.96 -28.00 -0.33
N LEU A 191 -27.08 -27.75 0.97
CA LEU A 191 -26.24 -28.34 2.00
C LEU A 191 -26.32 -29.87 1.87
N GLN A 192 -25.18 -30.51 1.57
CA GLN A 192 -24.99 -31.93 1.87
C GLN A 192 -23.63 -32.12 2.55
N GLU A 193 -23.71 -32.88 3.64
CA GLU A 193 -22.69 -33.15 4.64
C GLU A 193 -21.50 -33.94 4.08
N ASP A 194 -20.36 -33.66 4.72
CA ASP A 194 -19.08 -34.39 4.71
C ASP A 194 -19.11 -35.82 4.18
N LYS A 195 -18.46 -36.05 3.03
CA LYS A 195 -17.65 -37.25 2.77
C LYS A 195 -16.42 -36.93 1.93
N GLU A 196 -15.26 -37.08 2.57
CA GLU A 196 -13.94 -37.40 2.00
C GLU A 196 -13.50 -36.67 0.73
N ILE A 197 -12.88 -35.50 0.91
CA ILE A 197 -12.04 -34.91 -0.14
C ILE A 197 -10.71 -35.67 -0.15
N LYS A 198 -10.60 -36.66 -1.03
CA LYS A 198 -9.31 -37.18 -1.50
C LYS A 198 -8.61 -36.10 -2.30
N ALA A 199 -7.35 -35.85 -1.94
CA ALA A 199 -6.44 -34.91 -2.54
C ALA A 199 -6.42 -35.00 -4.07
N TYR A 200 -7.02 -34.01 -4.72
CA TYR A 200 -6.69 -33.65 -6.10
C TYR A 200 -5.59 -32.59 -6.04
N GLN A 201 -4.37 -33.01 -6.39
CA GLN A 201 -3.29 -32.11 -6.78
C GLN A 201 -3.73 -31.36 -8.03
N MET A 202 -4.35 -30.20 -7.86
CA MET A 202 -4.39 -29.18 -8.89
C MET A 202 -3.08 -28.40 -8.83
N SER A 203 -2.31 -28.54 -9.90
CA SER A 203 -1.19 -27.67 -10.22
C SER A 203 -1.62 -26.21 -10.09
N LEU A 204 -1.07 -25.54 -9.07
CA LEU A 204 -1.09 -24.09 -8.93
C LEU A 204 -0.44 -23.49 -10.18
N VAL A 205 -1.27 -23.06 -11.12
CA VAL A 205 -0.88 -22.10 -12.15
C VAL A 205 -0.52 -20.82 -11.42
N GLU A 206 0.66 -20.29 -11.75
CA GLU A 206 1.29 -19.09 -11.20
C GLU A 206 0.31 -17.92 -11.10
N GLU A 207 -0.23 -17.71 -9.90
CA GLU A 207 -1.09 -16.58 -9.60
C GLU A 207 -0.21 -15.33 -9.41
N TYR A 208 -0.48 -14.34 -10.24
CA TYR A 208 0.27 -13.10 -10.41
C TYR A 208 0.50 -12.34 -9.09
N ASP A 209 1.76 -11.97 -8.84
CA ASP A 209 2.21 -10.97 -7.87
C ASP A 209 1.42 -9.65 -8.00
N LEU A 210 0.36 -9.49 -7.20
CA LEU A 210 -0.39 -8.24 -7.03
C LEU A 210 0.35 -7.20 -6.16
N TYR A 211 1.64 -7.45 -5.88
CA TYR A 211 2.62 -6.49 -5.35
C TYR A 211 3.90 -6.52 -6.19
N LYS A 212 3.78 -6.47 -7.52
CA LYS A 212 4.89 -5.92 -8.30
C LYS A 212 5.05 -4.46 -7.89
N GLU A 213 5.94 -4.21 -6.94
CA GLU A 213 6.76 -3.01 -6.98
C GLU A 213 7.32 -2.95 -8.41
N GLU A 214 6.69 -2.18 -9.30
CA GLU A 214 7.32 -1.90 -10.58
C GLU A 214 8.69 -1.29 -10.25
N PRO A 215 9.77 -1.93 -10.69
CA PRO A 215 11.07 -1.53 -10.24
C PRO A 215 11.40 -0.21 -10.92
N VAL A 216 11.42 0.88 -10.15
CA VAL A 216 12.30 1.98 -10.52
C VAL A 216 13.70 1.38 -10.55
N GLU A 217 14.27 1.28 -11.74
CA GLU A 217 15.65 0.86 -11.98
C GLU A 217 16.60 1.87 -11.32
N PHE A 218 16.71 1.82 -10.00
CA PHE A 218 17.81 2.46 -9.30
C PHE A 218 19.06 1.63 -9.63
N SER A 219 19.74 2.02 -10.70
CA SER A 219 21.04 1.50 -11.08
C SER A 219 21.96 1.42 -9.84
N ILE A 220 22.90 0.47 -9.78
CA ILE A 220 23.89 0.36 -8.69
C ILE A 220 24.51 1.73 -8.29
N PRO A 221 24.81 2.64 -9.24
CA PRO A 221 25.21 4.02 -8.93
C PRO A 221 24.19 4.82 -8.10
N MET A 222 22.89 4.66 -8.36
CA MET A 222 21.81 5.40 -7.70
C MET A 222 21.55 4.91 -6.28
N ARG A 223 21.70 3.60 -6.01
CA ARG A 223 21.67 3.03 -4.66
C ARG A 223 22.83 3.51 -3.79
N ARG A 224 24.04 3.62 -4.36
CA ARG A 224 25.19 4.24 -3.66
C ARG A 224 24.89 5.69 -3.29
N LYS A 225 24.36 6.48 -4.22
CA LYS A 225 23.96 7.87 -3.94
C LYS A 225 22.94 8.00 -2.81
N ALA A 226 21.89 7.17 -2.77
CA ALA A 226 20.88 7.21 -1.70
C ALA A 226 21.48 6.86 -0.34
N TYR A 227 22.36 5.84 -0.29
CA TYR A 227 23.11 5.49 0.91
C TYR A 227 23.99 6.64 1.38
N ASP A 228 24.80 7.22 0.49
CA ASP A 228 25.75 8.29 0.81
C ASP A 228 25.02 9.54 1.34
N ILE A 229 23.88 9.90 0.72
CA ILE A 229 23.05 11.03 1.17
C ILE A 229 22.50 10.78 2.57
N LEU A 230 21.91 9.60 2.82
CA LEU A 230 21.36 9.31 4.14
C LEU A 230 22.46 9.20 5.20
N TYR A 231 23.61 8.63 4.84
CA TYR A 231 24.79 8.56 5.69
C TYR A 231 25.25 9.96 6.11
N GLU A 232 25.35 10.89 5.16
CA GLU A 232 25.72 12.29 5.44
C GLU A 232 24.70 12.98 6.36
N GLN A 233 23.39 12.78 6.10
CA GLN A 233 22.32 13.32 6.95
C GLN A 233 22.42 12.82 8.40
N VAL A 234 22.64 11.51 8.59
CA VAL A 234 22.81 10.93 9.93
C VAL A 234 24.11 11.42 10.58
N SER A 235 25.21 11.52 9.82
CA SER A 235 26.47 12.07 10.31
C SER A 235 26.31 13.49 10.83
N ASN A 236 25.63 14.36 10.07
CA ASN A 236 25.38 15.73 10.45
C ASN A 236 24.48 15.83 11.69
N ALA A 237 23.42 15.01 11.76
CA ALA A 237 22.55 14.98 12.92
C ALA A 237 23.27 14.51 14.20
N VAL A 238 24.16 13.52 14.08
CA VAL A 238 25.01 13.05 15.20
C VAL A 238 25.97 14.16 15.64
N ALA A 239 26.61 14.87 14.70
CA ALA A 239 27.52 15.97 15.01
C ALA A 239 26.80 17.11 15.75
N GLN A 240 25.60 17.50 15.30
CA GLN A 240 24.75 18.48 15.97
C GLN A 240 24.35 18.02 17.37
N ALA A 241 23.88 16.77 17.51
CA ALA A 241 23.48 16.24 18.80
C ALA A 241 24.65 16.19 19.82
N LYS A 242 25.88 15.91 19.37
CA LYS A 242 27.08 15.90 20.24
C LYS A 242 27.38 17.28 20.85
N VAL A 243 27.05 18.37 20.17
CA VAL A 243 27.26 19.75 20.67
C VAL A 243 26.02 20.32 21.38
N GLY A 244 24.99 19.51 21.61
CA GLY A 244 23.74 19.92 22.25
C GLY A 244 22.77 20.65 21.31
N GLU A 245 23.03 20.65 20.00
CA GLU A 245 22.13 21.17 18.98
C GLU A 245 21.07 20.15 18.56
N ASN A 246 20.09 20.62 17.80
CA ASN A 246 18.86 19.90 17.53
C ASN A 246 18.95 18.95 16.32
N GLY A 247 19.83 17.96 16.39
CA GLY A 247 20.05 16.97 15.33
C GLY A 247 18.79 16.16 14.99
N ALA A 248 18.36 16.20 13.73
CA ALA A 248 17.18 15.47 13.26
C ALA A 248 17.40 14.86 11.88
N VAL A 249 16.83 13.68 11.66
CA VAL A 249 16.87 12.98 10.38
C VAL A 249 15.45 12.59 9.98
N ASN A 250 15.15 12.74 8.69
CA ASN A 250 13.94 12.23 8.09
C ASN A 250 14.26 10.99 7.25
N PHE A 251 13.83 9.83 7.71
CA PHE A 251 14.04 8.55 7.03
C PHE A 251 12.93 8.21 6.02
N SER A 252 11.94 9.08 5.87
CA SER A 252 10.83 8.86 4.94
C SER A 252 11.34 8.83 3.50
N ASN A 253 10.70 8.01 2.67
CA ASN A 253 11.09 7.72 1.28
C ASN A 253 12.47 7.09 1.10
N GLN A 254 13.17 6.67 2.16
CA GLN A 254 14.40 5.90 2.04
C GLN A 254 14.07 4.39 1.98
N PRO A 255 14.75 3.61 1.12
CA PRO A 255 14.64 2.16 1.12
C PRO A 255 15.00 1.59 2.50
N HIS A 256 14.17 0.68 3.01
CA HIS A 256 14.33 0.09 4.33
C HIS A 256 15.70 -0.57 4.58
N ASN A 257 16.32 -1.16 3.56
CA ASN A 257 17.65 -1.72 3.64
C ASN A 257 18.71 -0.62 3.83
N ILE A 258 18.57 0.52 3.16
CA ILE A 258 19.48 1.65 3.31
C ILE A 258 19.37 2.24 4.71
N ILE A 259 18.14 2.41 5.24
CA ILE A 259 17.91 2.88 6.61
C ILE A 259 18.65 1.99 7.62
N THR A 260 18.44 0.67 7.54
CA THR A 260 19.04 -0.29 8.46
C THR A 260 20.57 -0.27 8.38
N GLU A 261 21.13 -0.28 7.18
CA GLU A 261 22.59 -0.32 7.00
C GLU A 261 23.27 1.00 7.43
N VAL A 262 22.63 2.15 7.17
CA VAL A 262 23.15 3.43 7.67
C VAL A 262 23.07 3.46 9.19
N LEU A 263 21.95 3.10 9.80
CA LEU A 263 21.83 3.08 11.27
C LEU A 263 22.86 2.14 11.91
N ASN A 264 23.10 0.96 11.33
CA ASN A 264 24.13 0.02 11.79
C ASN A 264 25.53 0.67 11.80
N ALA A 265 25.87 1.45 10.77
CA ALA A 265 27.17 2.15 10.70
C ALA A 265 27.38 3.20 11.82
N PHE A 266 26.28 3.72 12.40
CA PHE A 266 26.31 4.75 13.44
C PHE A 266 25.99 4.25 14.84
N VAL A 267 25.40 3.07 15.01
CA VAL A 267 24.98 2.58 16.34
C VAL A 267 26.16 2.22 17.25
N TYR A 268 27.25 1.73 16.65
CA TYR A 268 28.47 1.36 17.36
C TYR A 268 29.32 2.57 17.75
N SER A 269 29.89 2.51 18.94
CA SER A 269 30.81 3.51 19.47
C SER A 269 32.12 3.54 18.68
N GLU A 270 32.77 4.70 18.71
CA GLU A 270 34.06 4.90 18.04
C GLU A 270 35.20 4.25 18.83
N SER A 271 35.11 4.23 20.17
CA SER A 271 36.08 3.54 21.05
C SER A 271 35.96 2.01 21.01
N GLY A 272 34.84 1.48 20.51
CA GLY A 272 34.50 0.06 20.59
C GLY A 272 34.04 -0.38 21.98
N GLN A 273 33.92 0.52 22.95
CA GLN A 273 33.40 0.28 24.30
C GLN A 273 31.98 0.84 24.46
N VAL A 274 31.31 0.52 25.57
CA VAL A 274 30.00 1.09 25.87
C VAL A 274 30.13 2.59 26.12
N GLU A 275 29.31 3.40 25.46
CA GLU A 275 29.30 4.87 25.58
C GLU A 275 27.88 5.40 25.84
N ASN A 276 27.79 6.63 26.33
CA ASN A 276 26.52 7.32 26.47
C ASN A 276 25.89 7.56 25.09
N PRO A 277 24.61 7.21 24.88
CA PRO A 277 23.99 7.36 23.56
C PRO A 277 23.91 8.82 23.10
N VAL A 278 24.22 9.02 21.81
CA VAL A 278 23.90 10.24 21.09
C VAL A 278 22.51 10.07 20.50
N TYR A 279 21.54 10.82 21.02
CA TYR A 279 20.16 10.75 20.58
C TYR A 279 19.90 11.71 19.42
N ILE A 280 19.47 11.18 18.27
CA ILE A 280 18.99 11.99 17.15
C ILE A 280 17.47 11.96 17.07
N ARG A 281 16.83 13.05 16.66
CA ARG A 281 15.38 13.07 16.44
C ARG A 281 15.03 12.38 15.12
N VAL A 282 13.91 11.67 15.13
CA VAL A 282 13.34 11.03 13.95
C VAL A 282 12.09 11.78 13.53
N ASN A 283 12.13 12.38 12.34
CA ASN A 283 10.99 13.08 11.76
C ASN A 283 10.38 12.26 10.62
N TYR A 284 9.06 12.32 10.51
CA TYR A 284 8.31 11.65 9.45
C TYR A 284 7.69 12.67 8.46
N THR A 285 7.34 12.22 7.26
CA THR A 285 6.74 13.06 6.21
C THR A 285 5.39 13.66 6.56
N ASP A 286 4.65 13.04 7.47
CA ASP A 286 3.38 13.56 7.99
C ASP A 286 3.57 14.64 9.07
N GLY A 287 4.82 15.03 9.34
CA GLY A 287 5.19 16.02 10.37
C GLY A 287 5.24 15.45 11.79
N SER A 288 4.84 14.19 11.99
CA SER A 288 4.96 13.52 13.27
C SER A 288 6.42 13.18 13.59
N GLN A 289 6.69 12.95 14.87
CA GLN A 289 8.03 12.63 15.37
C GLN A 289 8.02 11.31 16.12
N GLY A 290 9.02 10.49 15.86
CA GLY A 290 9.30 9.30 16.66
C GLY A 290 10.08 9.63 17.92
N LYS A 291 10.23 8.66 18.83
CA LYS A 291 11.20 8.80 19.93
C LYS A 291 12.61 9.02 19.36
N PRO A 292 13.49 9.75 20.05
CA PRO A 292 14.87 9.88 19.61
C PRO A 292 15.55 8.51 19.44
N PHE A 293 16.39 8.36 18.41
CA PHE A 293 17.09 7.12 18.13
C PHE A 293 18.50 7.16 18.77
N PRO A 294 18.88 6.17 19.59
CA PRO A 294 20.20 6.10 20.20
C PRO A 294 21.26 5.64 19.19
N LEU A 295 22.35 6.40 19.05
CA LEU A 295 23.51 6.08 18.22
C LEU A 295 24.81 6.18 19.03
N ARG A 296 25.90 5.64 18.48
CA ARG A 296 27.26 5.69 19.04
C ARG A 296 27.41 5.12 20.45
N CYS A 297 26.58 4.16 20.83
CA CYS A 297 26.55 3.61 22.20
C CYS A 297 26.97 2.15 22.31
N LEU A 298 26.87 1.36 21.24
CA LEU A 298 27.13 -0.08 21.32
C LEU A 298 28.62 -0.40 21.20
N PRO A 299 29.16 -1.33 22.03
CA PRO A 299 30.53 -1.80 21.88
C PRO A 299 30.66 -2.68 20.64
N LYS A 300 31.88 -2.82 20.10
CA LYS A 300 32.16 -3.79 19.05
C LYS A 300 32.65 -5.09 19.68
N ARG A 301 31.91 -6.17 19.48
CA ARG A 301 32.27 -7.49 20.01
C ARG A 301 33.33 -8.17 19.13
N SER A 302 34.23 -8.93 19.74
CA SER A 302 35.20 -9.73 18.99
C SER A 302 34.51 -10.93 18.33
N ASN A 303 35.07 -11.41 17.22
CA ASN A 303 34.56 -12.59 16.53
C ASN A 303 34.52 -13.82 17.46
N ASP A 304 35.49 -13.97 18.36
CA ASP A 304 35.50 -15.08 19.31
C ASP A 304 34.34 -15.03 20.30
N ALA A 305 33.96 -13.84 20.78
CA ALA A 305 32.79 -13.69 21.64
C ALA A 305 31.49 -14.08 20.91
N LEU A 306 31.41 -13.77 19.61
CA LEU A 306 30.23 -14.05 18.80
C LEU A 306 30.09 -15.51 18.35
N LYS A 307 31.14 -16.34 18.47
CA LYS A 307 31.09 -17.75 18.03
C LYS A 307 29.95 -18.53 18.68
N ILE A 308 29.68 -18.29 19.97
CA ILE A 308 28.66 -19.02 20.71
C ILE A 308 27.27 -18.75 20.12
N ILE A 309 26.95 -17.48 19.84
CA ILE A 309 25.65 -17.11 19.26
C ILE A 309 25.57 -17.50 17.78
N GLN A 310 26.66 -17.42 17.02
CA GLN A 310 26.67 -17.79 15.60
C GLN A 310 26.48 -19.30 15.37
N GLN A 311 26.75 -20.13 16.38
CA GLN A 311 26.51 -21.57 16.36
C GLN A 311 25.06 -21.95 16.69
N THR A 312 24.24 -21.02 17.20
CA THR A 312 22.83 -21.31 17.45
C THR A 312 22.01 -21.24 16.16
N THR A 313 21.00 -22.10 16.08
CA THR A 313 20.04 -22.09 14.98
C THR A 313 19.27 -20.77 15.00
N PRO A 314 19.27 -20.01 13.91
CA PRO A 314 18.54 -18.75 13.86
C PRO A 314 17.03 -19.00 13.79
N LEU A 315 16.28 -18.22 14.56
CA LEU A 315 14.84 -18.05 14.35
C LEU A 315 14.64 -17.15 13.13
N LYS A 316 13.91 -17.62 12.12
CA LYS A 316 13.60 -16.83 10.93
C LYS A 316 12.29 -16.07 11.18
N ALA A 317 12.35 -14.75 11.17
CA ALA A 317 11.17 -13.93 11.34
C ALA A 317 10.99 -12.97 10.17
N ALA A 318 9.77 -12.90 9.62
CA ALA A 318 9.37 -11.76 8.81
C ALA A 318 9.20 -10.54 9.72
N LEU A 319 9.63 -9.35 9.29
CA LEU A 319 9.36 -8.13 10.06
C LEU A 319 7.84 -7.87 10.13
N LEU A 320 7.12 -8.04 9.02
CA LEU A 320 5.68 -7.80 8.92
C LEU A 320 4.98 -8.91 8.13
N SER A 321 3.93 -9.49 8.72
CA SER A 321 3.13 -10.57 8.10
C SER A 321 2.49 -10.17 6.77
N MET A 322 2.21 -11.11 5.87
CA MET A 322 1.35 -10.91 4.68
C MET A 322 1.83 -9.80 3.74
N ARG A 323 3.14 -9.50 3.75
CA ARG A 323 3.75 -8.51 2.83
C ARG A 323 4.43 -9.16 1.64
N HIS A 324 4.96 -10.37 1.81
CA HIS A 324 5.45 -11.20 0.72
C HIS A 324 5.02 -12.65 0.99
N LEU A 325 3.96 -13.10 0.30
CA LEU A 325 3.34 -14.41 0.56
C LEU A 325 4.29 -15.60 0.30
N SER A 326 5.25 -15.42 -0.62
CA SER A 326 6.30 -16.40 -0.87
C SER A 326 7.21 -16.56 0.37
N MET A 327 7.69 -15.45 0.91
CA MET A 327 8.54 -15.40 2.11
C MET A 327 7.84 -15.92 3.36
N ASP A 328 6.54 -15.66 3.50
CA ASP A 328 5.77 -16.09 4.67
C ASP A 328 5.76 -17.62 4.85
N ARG A 329 6.08 -18.39 3.80
CA ARG A 329 6.26 -19.85 3.86
C ARG A 329 7.63 -20.28 4.40
N ASP A 330 8.62 -19.40 4.35
CA ASP A 330 10.03 -19.69 4.64
C ASP A 330 10.50 -19.16 6.01
N VAL A 331 9.62 -18.44 6.72
CA VAL A 331 9.86 -17.89 8.05
C VAL A 331 9.08 -18.66 9.12
N ASP A 332 9.62 -18.72 10.33
CA ASP A 332 9.00 -19.40 11.47
C ASP A 332 7.88 -18.56 12.10
N MET A 333 7.98 -17.24 11.98
CA MET A 333 7.00 -16.31 12.52
C MET A 333 7.03 -14.95 11.81
N ALA A 334 6.02 -14.12 12.07
CA ALA A 334 6.06 -12.69 11.79
C ALA A 334 6.23 -11.92 13.11
N TRP A 335 7.21 -11.01 13.14
CA TRP A 335 7.48 -10.15 14.29
C TRP A 335 6.30 -9.21 14.55
N PHE A 336 5.79 -8.57 13.50
CA PHE A 336 4.59 -7.75 13.58
C PHE A 336 3.45 -8.31 12.72
N ARG A 337 2.21 -8.12 13.18
CA ARG A 337 1.01 -8.37 12.39
C ARG A 337 0.67 -7.14 11.55
N ASN A 338 0.48 -7.32 10.24
CA ASN A 338 0.15 -6.24 9.31
C ASN A 338 -1.09 -5.44 9.72
N ARG A 339 -2.12 -6.12 10.25
CA ARG A 339 -3.35 -5.50 10.75
C ARG A 339 -3.10 -4.53 11.91
N GLU A 340 -2.08 -4.77 12.72
CA GLU A 340 -1.77 -3.97 13.90
C GLU A 340 -0.88 -2.78 13.55
N VAL A 341 0.07 -2.98 12.65
CA VAL A 341 0.98 -1.93 12.17
C VAL A 341 0.27 -0.96 11.24
N SER A 342 -0.53 -1.46 10.30
CA SER A 342 -1.18 -0.67 9.22
C SER A 342 -2.49 0.03 9.65
N LYS A 343 -2.69 0.25 10.94
CA LYS A 343 -3.83 1.07 11.42
C LYS A 343 -3.65 2.53 10.97
N ALA A 344 -4.76 3.20 10.67
CA ALA A 344 -4.73 4.63 10.34
C ALA A 344 -4.33 5.44 11.59
N ARG A 345 -3.09 5.89 11.63
CA ARG A 345 -2.48 6.70 12.69
C ARG A 345 -1.22 7.39 12.18
N ALA A 346 -0.70 8.36 12.91
CA ALA A 346 0.53 9.04 12.50
C ALA A 346 1.73 8.09 12.44
N PHE A 347 2.73 8.38 11.63
CA PHE A 347 3.92 7.56 11.49
C PHE A 347 4.72 7.48 12.80
N GLY A 348 4.84 8.58 13.55
CA GLY A 348 5.43 8.59 14.88
C GLY A 348 4.70 7.69 15.89
N GLU A 349 3.38 7.55 15.78
CA GLU A 349 2.58 6.65 16.62
C GLU A 349 2.76 5.18 16.21
N THR A 350 2.90 4.90 14.91
CA THR A 350 3.21 3.56 14.40
C THR A 350 4.60 3.11 14.82
N ASP A 351 5.58 4.00 14.71
CA ASP A 351 6.94 3.80 15.24
C ASP A 351 6.90 3.48 16.74
N HIS A 352 6.25 4.33 17.53
CA HIS A 352 6.13 4.11 18.97
C HIS A 352 5.51 2.75 19.30
N PHE A 353 4.44 2.36 18.62
CA PHE A 353 3.84 1.03 18.78
C PHE A 353 4.83 -0.10 18.48
N CYS A 354 5.56 -0.01 17.36
CA CYS A 354 6.53 -1.04 16.96
C CYS A 354 7.72 -1.12 17.92
N TYR A 355 8.15 0.02 18.47
CA TYR A 355 9.16 0.11 19.51
C TYR A 355 8.71 -0.58 20.80
N GLU A 356 7.57 -0.21 21.37
CA GLU A 356 7.09 -0.79 22.64
C GLU A 356 6.85 -2.29 22.51
N TYR A 357 6.30 -2.73 21.37
CA TYR A 357 6.07 -4.15 21.10
C TYR A 357 7.40 -4.93 21.01
N SER A 358 8.37 -4.43 20.25
CA SER A 358 9.67 -5.10 20.08
C SER A 358 10.45 -5.12 21.39
N LYS A 359 10.43 -4.02 22.15
CA LYS A 359 11.06 -3.92 23.47
C LYS A 359 10.53 -5.00 24.41
N LYS A 360 9.21 -5.15 24.48
CA LYS A 360 8.58 -6.19 25.31
C LYS A 360 9.04 -7.61 24.92
N LEU A 361 9.10 -7.92 23.62
CA LEU A 361 9.57 -9.23 23.16
C LEU A 361 11.05 -9.47 23.48
N PHE A 362 11.88 -8.45 23.31
CA PHE A 362 13.29 -8.53 23.66
C PHE A 362 13.50 -8.71 25.17
N GLU A 363 12.73 -8.02 26.01
CA GLU A 363 12.75 -8.20 27.46
C GLU A 363 12.36 -9.63 27.85
N GLN A 364 11.33 -10.19 27.23
CA GLN A 364 10.90 -11.58 27.45
C GLN A 364 11.97 -12.59 27.02
N SER A 365 12.65 -12.35 25.90
CA SER A 365 13.70 -13.25 25.39
C SER A 365 14.91 -13.39 26.33
N ARG A 366 15.09 -12.49 27.31
CA ARG A 366 16.20 -12.56 28.28
C ARG A 366 16.16 -13.86 29.08
N GLU A 367 14.97 -14.35 29.39
CA GLU A 367 14.76 -15.57 30.18
C GLU A 367 14.89 -16.84 29.34
N GLU A 368 14.74 -16.74 28.03
CA GLU A 368 14.79 -17.86 27.07
C GLU A 368 16.23 -18.20 26.62
N GLY A 369 17.20 -17.32 26.91
CA GLY A 369 18.62 -17.55 26.66
C GLY A 369 19.16 -16.83 25.42
N ILE A 370 19.88 -17.56 24.57
CA ILE A 370 20.54 -17.01 23.38
C ILE A 370 19.53 -16.90 22.24
N LEU A 371 19.26 -15.68 21.78
CA LEU A 371 18.38 -15.41 20.65
C LEU A 371 19.19 -14.95 19.43
N ARG A 372 19.18 -15.78 18.38
CA ARG A 372 19.68 -15.41 17.07
C ARG A 372 18.51 -15.26 16.10
N LEU A 373 18.35 -14.08 15.53
CA LEU A 373 17.20 -13.73 14.69
C LEU A 373 17.65 -13.42 13.27
N PHE A 374 17.14 -14.16 12.30
CA PHE A 374 17.21 -13.80 10.88
C PHE A 374 15.94 -13.04 10.53
N LEU A 375 16.07 -11.73 10.41
CA LEU A 375 14.93 -10.84 10.22
C LEU A 375 14.76 -10.51 8.74
N TYR A 376 13.80 -11.17 8.10
CA TYR A 376 13.42 -10.90 6.73
C TYR A 376 12.65 -9.60 6.68
N GLN A 377 13.33 -8.56 6.22
CA GLN A 377 12.88 -7.20 6.40
C GLN A 377 11.90 -6.84 5.30
N THR A 378 10.66 -6.61 5.69
CA THR A 378 9.55 -6.19 4.82
C THR A 378 8.71 -5.17 5.57
N GLY A 379 8.06 -4.26 4.84
CA GLY A 379 7.10 -3.34 5.44
C GLY A 379 7.60 -1.90 5.63
N LEU A 380 6.89 -1.18 6.50
CA LEU A 380 6.87 0.28 6.56
C LEU A 380 8.07 0.85 7.34
N GLN A 381 8.57 2.02 6.93
CA GLN A 381 9.70 2.70 7.57
C GLN A 381 9.54 2.90 9.08
N PRO A 382 8.36 3.30 9.61
CA PRO A 382 8.17 3.43 11.07
C PRO A 382 8.35 2.12 11.82
N ALA A 383 7.98 0.99 11.22
CA ALA A 383 8.12 -0.33 11.85
C ALA A 383 9.60 -0.75 11.93
N VAL A 384 10.37 -0.48 10.86
CA VAL A 384 11.82 -0.71 10.81
C VAL A 384 12.50 0.11 11.91
N ILE A 385 12.23 1.41 11.96
CA ILE A 385 12.86 2.32 12.93
C ILE A 385 12.49 1.93 14.37
N GLY A 386 11.21 1.67 14.65
CA GLY A 386 10.74 1.26 15.97
C GLY A 386 11.40 -0.04 16.44
N PHE A 387 11.51 -1.04 15.55
CA PHE A 387 12.21 -2.30 15.83
C PHE A 387 13.69 -2.08 16.16
N TYR A 388 14.44 -1.39 15.28
CA TYR A 388 15.89 -1.21 15.48
C TYR A 388 16.21 -0.28 16.66
N ARG A 389 15.31 0.64 17.02
CA ARG A 389 15.45 1.44 18.26
C ARG A 389 15.38 0.52 19.48
N ALA A 390 14.37 -0.33 19.54
CA ALA A 390 14.21 -1.28 20.65
C ALA A 390 15.39 -2.27 20.72
N LEU A 391 15.84 -2.77 19.57
CA LEU A 391 17.01 -3.64 19.47
C LEU A 391 18.28 -2.94 20.00
N THR A 392 18.51 -1.69 19.63
CA THR A 392 19.68 -0.94 20.08
C THR A 392 19.70 -0.79 21.60
N GLU A 393 18.57 -0.41 22.19
CA GLU A 393 18.45 -0.28 23.65
C GLU A 393 18.65 -1.62 24.36
N GLU A 394 18.13 -2.71 23.79
CA GLU A 394 18.34 -4.05 24.34
C GLU A 394 19.80 -4.48 24.27
N LEU A 395 20.47 -4.27 23.14
CA LEU A 395 21.89 -4.58 22.98
C LEU A 395 22.75 -3.76 23.94
N LEU A 396 22.40 -2.48 24.17
CA LEU A 396 23.06 -1.63 25.14
C LEU A 396 22.88 -2.16 26.57
N TYR A 397 21.66 -2.59 26.93
CA TYR A 397 21.38 -3.22 28.21
C TYR A 397 22.21 -4.51 28.41
N ARG A 398 22.36 -5.32 27.36
CA ARG A 398 23.13 -6.58 27.37
C ARG A 398 24.63 -6.40 27.13
N ALA A 399 25.13 -5.18 26.99
CA ALA A 399 26.48 -4.93 26.51
C ALA A 399 27.58 -5.50 27.44
N ASN A 400 27.33 -5.52 28.74
CA ASN A 400 28.26 -6.04 29.75
C ASN A 400 28.14 -7.55 29.99
N ASN A 401 27.21 -8.22 29.31
CA ASN A 401 27.00 -9.67 29.42
C ASN A 401 27.60 -10.39 28.20
N PRO A 402 27.86 -11.70 28.29
CA PRO A 402 28.16 -12.51 27.11
C PRO A 402 27.10 -12.32 26.00
N PRO A 403 27.48 -12.37 24.70
CA PRO A 403 26.54 -12.10 23.62
C PRO A 403 25.40 -13.12 23.64
N SER A 404 24.18 -12.62 23.80
CA SER A 404 22.96 -13.44 23.87
C SER A 404 21.85 -12.97 22.93
N LEU A 405 22.11 -11.92 22.15
CA LEU A 405 21.20 -11.41 21.13
C LEU A 405 21.98 -11.04 19.87
N GLU A 406 21.58 -11.60 18.73
CA GLU A 406 22.09 -11.24 17.41
C GLU A 406 20.89 -11.10 16.47
N VAL A 407 20.79 -9.98 15.77
CA VAL A 407 19.80 -9.78 14.71
C VAL A 407 20.51 -9.53 13.40
N THR A 408 20.21 -10.35 12.40
CA THR A 408 20.74 -10.22 11.05
C THR A 408 19.60 -9.92 10.07
N PRO A 409 19.53 -8.71 9.49
CA PRO A 409 18.55 -8.41 8.46
C PRO A 409 18.81 -9.22 7.19
N HIS A 410 17.72 -9.62 6.55
CA HIS A 410 17.70 -10.24 5.23
C HIS A 410 16.83 -9.37 4.32
N PHE A 411 17.42 -8.80 3.28
CA PHE A 411 16.75 -7.90 2.35
C PHE A 411 16.41 -8.62 1.06
N TYR A 412 15.20 -8.41 0.56
CA TYR A 412 14.80 -8.97 -0.72
C TYR A 412 15.65 -8.38 -1.86
N VAL A 413 16.26 -9.26 -2.67
CA VAL A 413 16.96 -8.90 -3.89
C VAL A 413 16.24 -9.58 -5.06
N LYS A 414 16.13 -8.88 -6.20
CA LYS A 414 15.48 -9.42 -7.41
C LYS A 414 16.02 -10.83 -7.71
N GLN A 415 15.12 -11.74 -8.16
CA GLN A 415 15.31 -13.19 -8.39
C GLN A 415 14.97 -14.11 -7.21
N SER A 416 14.09 -13.68 -6.29
CA SER A 416 13.60 -14.50 -5.18
C SER A 416 14.68 -14.90 -4.16
N ASP A 417 15.75 -14.12 -4.07
CA ASP A 417 16.84 -14.38 -3.12
C ASP A 417 16.94 -13.26 -2.09
N TYR A 418 17.32 -13.63 -0.86
CA TYR A 418 17.47 -12.69 0.24
C TYR A 418 18.94 -12.45 0.51
N ARG A 419 19.34 -11.18 0.43
CA ARG A 419 20.70 -10.78 0.79
C ARG A 419 20.79 -10.43 2.26
N GLN A 420 21.71 -11.09 2.94
CA GLN A 420 22.10 -10.77 4.30
C GLN A 420 22.70 -9.36 4.40
N GLY A 421 22.24 -8.59 5.39
CA GLY A 421 22.80 -7.29 5.78
C GLY A 421 23.79 -7.38 6.94
N CYS A 422 24.18 -6.22 7.48
CA CYS A 422 25.06 -6.15 8.62
C CYS A 422 24.36 -6.60 9.91
N SER A 423 25.02 -7.47 10.66
CA SER A 423 24.51 -7.98 11.94
C SER A 423 24.54 -6.92 13.03
N TRP A 424 23.60 -7.03 13.97
CA TRP A 424 23.47 -6.22 15.18
C TRP A 424 23.65 -7.11 16.41
N ASN A 425 24.66 -6.85 17.25
CA ASN A 425 25.06 -7.67 18.41
C ASN A 425 25.85 -6.90 19.47
#